data_AF-D6NKH4-F1
#
_entry.id   AF-D6NKH4-F1
#
_cell.length_a   1.000
_cell.length_b   1.000
_cell.length_c   1.000
_cell.angle_alpha   90.00
_cell.angle_beta   90.00
_cell.angle_gamma   90.00
#
_symmetry.space_group_name_H-M   'P 1'
#
loop_
_entity.id
_entity.type
_entity.pdbx_description
1 polymer ?
#
loop_
_entity_poly.entity_id
_entity_poly.type
_entity_poly.pdbx_seq_one_letter_code
_entity_poly.pdbx_strand_id
1 'polypeptide(L)'
;HFEDLFHAWLKQMESLTSLLLRTVNLRRYKHPEIFARPFLSAMSEPSVQSGLHVVTPVRDPGNCSVTPFTWVENIDSLAAVKNLVFDHKKYTMEHLLTALKPNWDRYEQMRLHFVNNAPKCGNDHDYVH
;
A
#
# COMPACT_ATOMS: atom_id res chain seq x y z
N HIS A 1 -19.55 5.17 12.76
CA HIS A 1 -18.44 5.16 13.75
C HIS A 1 -17.10 5.03 13.02
N PHE A 2 -15.96 5.22 13.69
CA PHE A 2 -14.65 5.07 13.04
C PHE A 2 -14.43 3.64 12.51
N GLU A 3 -14.91 2.63 13.25
CA GLU A 3 -14.83 1.22 12.84
C GLU A 3 -15.45 0.96 11.47
N ASP A 4 -16.54 1.64 11.11
CA ASP A 4 -17.18 1.46 9.80
C ASP A 4 -16.27 1.97 8.67
N LEU A 5 -15.57 3.09 8.91
CA LEU A 5 -14.58 3.64 7.98
C LEU A 5 -13.36 2.72 7.86
N PHE A 6 -12.87 2.21 8.99
CA PHE A 6 -11.73 1.30 9.02
C PHE A 6 -12.03 -0.02 8.29
N HIS A 7 -13.21 -0.61 8.50
CA HIS A 7 -13.64 -1.79 7.75
C HIS A 7 -13.80 -1.51 6.25
N ALA A 8 -14.30 -0.34 5.86
CA ALA A 8 -14.37 0.05 4.46
C ALA A 8 -12.97 0.19 3.84
N TRP A 9 -12.01 0.77 4.57
CA TRP A 9 -10.62 0.86 4.16
C TRP A 9 -9.97 -0.53 4.01
N LEU A 10 -10.18 -1.44 4.97
CA LEU A 10 -9.69 -2.82 4.90
C LEU A 10 -10.16 -3.54 3.63
N LYS A 11 -11.45 -3.42 3.29
CA LYS A 11 -12.01 -4.01 2.06
C LYS A 11 -11.35 -3.45 0.79
N GLN A 12 -11.06 -2.15 0.76
CA GLN A 12 -10.35 -1.54 -0.37
C GLN A 12 -8.91 -2.05 -0.46
N MET A 13 -8.20 -2.12 0.66
CA MET A 13 -6.83 -2.64 0.72
C MET A 13 -6.74 -4.10 0.28
N GLU A 14 -7.68 -4.95 0.71
CA GLU A 14 -7.76 -6.34 0.28
C GLU A 14 -7.96 -6.44 -1.24
N SER A 15 -8.90 -5.66 -1.79
CA SER A 15 -9.17 -5.63 -3.22
C SER A 15 -7.96 -5.18 -4.05
N LEU A 16 -7.32 -4.08 -3.66
CA LEU A 16 -6.13 -3.54 -4.33
C LEU A 16 -4.95 -4.51 -4.25
N THR A 17 -4.73 -5.11 -3.08
CA THR A 17 -3.66 -6.08 -2.88
C THR A 17 -3.90 -7.34 -3.71
N SER A 18 -5.14 -7.84 -3.74
CA SER A 18 -5.53 -8.99 -4.57
C SER A 18 -5.28 -8.72 -6.06
N LEU A 19 -5.65 -7.53 -6.54
CA LEU A 19 -5.41 -7.12 -7.93
C LEU A 19 -3.90 -7.08 -8.26
N LEU A 20 -3.10 -6.47 -7.38
CA LEU A 20 -1.66 -6.37 -7.56
C LEU A 20 -0.99 -7.76 -7.57
N LEU A 21 -1.36 -8.63 -6.64
CA LEU A 21 -0.85 -10.00 -6.57
C LEU A 21 -1.18 -10.81 -7.82
N ARG A 22 -2.41 -10.68 -8.36
CA ARG A 22 -2.79 -11.33 -9.62
C ARG A 22 -1.90 -10.87 -10.78
N THR A 23 -1.63 -9.57 -10.88
CA THR A 23 -0.74 -9.03 -11.93
C THR A 23 0.70 -9.53 -11.76
N VAL A 24 1.23 -9.58 -10.53
CA VAL A 24 2.57 -10.11 -10.27
C VAL A 24 2.66 -11.60 -10.62
N ASN A 25 1.64 -12.38 -10.25
CA ASN A 25 1.58 -13.81 -10.55
C ASN A 25 1.49 -14.07 -12.05
N LEU A 26 0.65 -13.32 -12.77
CA LEU A 26 0.57 -13.40 -14.22
C LEU A 26 1.90 -13.06 -14.87
N ARG A 27 2.55 -11.98 -14.43
CA ARG A 27 3.88 -11.60 -14.91
C ARG A 27 4.87 -12.74 -14.73
N ARG A 28 4.90 -13.38 -13.56
CA ARG A 28 5.82 -14.51 -13.28
C ARG A 28 5.59 -15.70 -14.20
N TYR A 29 4.33 -16.05 -14.44
CA TYR A 29 3.98 -17.15 -15.33
C TYR A 29 4.43 -16.86 -16.77
N LYS A 30 4.27 -15.61 -17.23
CA LYS A 30 4.60 -15.20 -18.60
C LYS A 30 6.05 -14.76 -18.83
N HIS A 31 6.79 -14.42 -17.77
CA HIS A 31 8.15 -13.91 -17.89
C HIS A 31 9.13 -14.87 -18.60
N PRO A 32 9.10 -16.19 -18.38
CA PRO A 32 9.96 -17.13 -19.12
C PRO A 32 9.68 -17.15 -20.63
N GLU A 33 8.42 -16.94 -21.04
CA GLU A 33 7.99 -16.97 -22.45
C GLU A 33 8.34 -15.67 -23.19
N ILE A 34 8.19 -14.51 -22.52
CA ILE A 34 8.29 -13.19 -23.16
C ILE A 34 9.70 -12.59 -23.00
N PHE A 35 10.37 -12.86 -21.88
CA PHE A 35 11.67 -12.27 -21.52
C PHE A 35 12.67 -13.35 -21.11
N ALA A 36 13.00 -14.23 -22.06
CA ALA A 36 14.09 -15.16 -21.90
C ALA A 36 15.42 -14.42 -21.72
N ARG A 37 16.17 -14.80 -20.68
CA ARG A 37 17.50 -14.31 -20.28
C ARG A 37 18.50 -15.48 -20.42
N PRO A 38 18.83 -15.89 -21.65
CA PRO A 38 19.68 -17.06 -21.90
C PRO A 38 21.08 -16.89 -21.29
N PHE A 39 21.66 -15.68 -21.34
CA PHE A 39 22.96 -15.40 -20.73
C PHE A 39 22.95 -15.59 -19.20
N LEU A 40 21.93 -15.07 -18.52
CA LEU A 40 21.76 -15.24 -17.08
C LEU A 40 21.53 -16.72 -16.70
N SER A 41 20.79 -17.45 -17.54
CA SER A 41 20.58 -18.89 -17.35
C SER A 41 21.87 -19.69 -17.57
N ALA A 42 22.70 -19.32 -18.55
CA ALA A 42 23.97 -19.99 -18.83
C ALA A 42 25.02 -19.81 -17.72
N MET A 43 24.98 -18.69 -16.99
CA MET A 43 25.85 -18.48 -15.82
C MET A 43 25.36 -19.17 -14.55
N SER A 44 24.17 -19.79 -14.58
CA SER A 44 23.58 -20.48 -13.43
C SER A 44 23.71 -21.98 -13.60
N GLU A 45 24.57 -22.62 -12.80
CA GLU A 45 24.84 -24.06 -12.87
C GLU A 45 23.58 -24.94 -12.81
N PRO A 46 22.59 -24.68 -11.93
CA PRO A 46 21.33 -25.43 -11.95
C PRO A 46 20.49 -25.23 -13.23
N SER A 47 20.65 -24.12 -13.96
CA SER A 47 19.94 -23.88 -15.23
C SER A 47 20.58 -24.65 -16.35
N VAL A 48 21.91 -24.70 -16.36
CA VAL A 48 22.68 -25.46 -17.33
C VAL A 48 22.40 -26.96 -17.20
N GLN A 49 22.34 -27.48 -15.97
CA GLN A 49 22.07 -28.90 -15.72
C GLN A 49 20.62 -29.31 -16.03
N SER A 50 19.64 -28.46 -15.75
CA SER A 50 18.21 -28.77 -15.96
C SER A 50 17.69 -28.41 -17.35
N GLY A 51 18.43 -27.59 -18.11
CA GLY A 51 17.93 -26.98 -19.35
C GLY A 51 16.79 -25.98 -19.13
N LEU A 52 16.46 -25.64 -17.87
CA LEU A 52 15.37 -24.74 -17.53
C LEU A 52 15.87 -23.31 -17.32
N HIS A 53 15.05 -22.37 -17.77
CA HIS A 53 15.31 -20.95 -17.60
C HIS A 53 15.38 -20.56 -16.11
N VAL A 54 16.31 -19.66 -15.77
CA VAL A 54 16.60 -19.26 -14.38
C VAL A 54 15.38 -18.71 -13.62
N VAL A 55 14.43 -18.09 -14.32
CA VAL A 55 13.19 -17.52 -13.74
C VAL A 55 11.97 -18.44 -13.84
N THR A 56 12.17 -19.73 -14.16
CA THR A 56 11.06 -20.69 -14.21
C THR A 56 10.45 -20.82 -12.80
N PRO A 57 9.11 -20.72 -12.65
CA PRO A 57 8.46 -20.78 -11.34
C PRO A 57 8.69 -22.08 -10.56
N VAL A 58 9.12 -23.16 -11.25
CA VAL A 58 9.53 -24.43 -10.62
C VAL A 58 10.82 -24.27 -9.81
N ARG A 59 11.71 -23.35 -10.19
CA ARG A 59 13.06 -23.20 -9.61
C ARG A 59 13.24 -21.94 -8.77
N ASP A 60 12.52 -20.88 -9.12
CA ASP A 60 12.34 -19.73 -8.25
C ASP A 60 10.94 -19.82 -7.64
N PRO A 61 10.75 -20.56 -6.51
CA PRO A 61 9.49 -20.50 -5.78
C PRO A 61 9.20 -19.07 -5.30
N GLY A 62 10.22 -18.19 -5.32
CA GLY A 62 10.12 -16.75 -5.43
C GLY A 62 9.22 -16.13 -4.40
N ASN A 63 9.81 -15.59 -3.33
CA ASN A 63 9.14 -14.64 -2.45
C ASN A 63 8.39 -13.62 -3.31
N CYS A 64 7.06 -13.62 -3.28
CA CYS A 64 6.23 -12.61 -3.94
C CYS A 64 6.35 -11.34 -3.12
N SER A 65 7.54 -10.74 -3.16
CA SER A 65 7.82 -9.48 -2.49
C SER A 65 7.04 -8.41 -3.24
N VAL A 66 5.82 -8.18 -2.78
CA VAL A 66 5.12 -6.94 -3.03
C VAL A 66 5.69 -5.94 -2.04
N THR A 67 6.27 -4.85 -2.55
CA THR A 67 6.66 -3.72 -1.71
C THR A 67 5.45 -2.79 -1.64
N PRO A 68 4.69 -2.81 -0.55
CA PRO A 68 3.63 -1.83 -0.33
C PRO A 68 4.25 -0.45 -0.16
N PHE A 69 3.89 0.46 -1.06
CA PHE A 69 4.12 1.88 -0.87
C PHE A 69 2.99 2.43 0.01
N THR A 70 3.24 3.43 0.85
CA THR A 70 2.26 4.22 1.64
C THR A 70 1.86 3.74 3.05
N TRP A 71 2.61 2.86 3.72
CA TRP A 71 2.23 2.39 5.07
C TRP A 71 2.08 3.51 6.11
N VAL A 72 3.08 4.39 6.21
CA VAL A 72 3.11 5.45 7.23
C VAL A 72 2.02 6.48 6.94
N GLU A 73 1.82 6.83 5.67
CA GLU A 73 0.84 7.80 5.21
C GLU A 73 -0.59 7.32 5.47
N ASN A 74 -0.86 6.03 5.31
CA ASN A 74 -2.17 5.43 5.62
C ASN A 74 -2.45 5.48 7.12
N ILE A 75 -1.46 5.14 7.95
CA ILE A 75 -1.58 5.16 9.41
C ILE A 75 -1.83 6.59 9.89
N ASP A 76 -1.03 7.56 9.45
CA ASP A 76 -1.18 8.98 9.81
C ASP A 76 -2.53 9.54 9.37
N SER A 77 -3.00 9.18 8.17
CA SER A 77 -4.28 9.64 7.64
C SER A 77 -5.44 9.09 8.45
N LEU A 78 -5.43 7.79 8.77
CA LEU A 78 -6.47 7.16 9.57
C LEU A 78 -6.48 7.71 11.00
N ALA A 79 -5.31 7.90 11.62
CA ALA A 79 -5.17 8.48 12.95
C ALA A 79 -5.70 9.92 13.00
N ALA A 80 -5.40 10.74 11.98
CA ALA A 80 -5.90 12.11 11.88
C ALA A 80 -7.42 12.18 11.74
N VAL A 81 -8.01 11.29 10.92
CA VAL A 81 -9.46 11.21 10.77
C VAL A 81 -10.12 10.72 12.07
N LYS A 82 -9.58 9.68 12.71
CA LYS A 82 -10.10 9.20 14.01
C LYS A 82 -10.11 10.32 15.04
N ASN A 83 -8.99 11.02 15.19
CA ASN A 83 -8.84 12.07 16.19
C ASN A 83 -9.76 13.28 15.90
N LEU A 84 -9.67 13.88 14.71
CA LEU A 84 -10.31 15.16 14.43
C LEU A 84 -11.79 15.04 14.03
N VAL A 85 -12.23 13.91 13.47
CA VAL A 85 -13.60 13.71 12.97
C VAL A 85 -14.44 12.87 13.93
N PHE A 86 -13.88 11.82 14.54
CA PHE A 86 -14.64 10.89 15.38
C PHE A 86 -14.50 11.17 16.88
N ASP A 87 -13.28 11.35 17.38
CA ASP A 87 -13.01 11.51 18.81
C ASP A 87 -13.31 12.94 19.28
N HIS A 88 -12.66 13.95 18.70
CA HIS A 88 -12.86 15.36 19.05
C HIS A 88 -14.01 16.03 18.28
N LYS A 89 -14.48 15.42 17.18
CA LYS A 89 -15.58 15.93 16.34
C LYS A 89 -15.43 17.40 15.95
N LYS A 90 -14.19 17.86 15.78
CA LYS A 90 -13.88 19.23 15.34
C LYS A 90 -14.35 19.47 13.90
N TYR A 91 -14.37 18.41 13.09
CA TYR A 91 -14.85 18.41 11.71
C TYR A 91 -15.81 17.25 11.47
N THR A 92 -16.64 17.37 10.43
CA THR A 92 -17.46 16.26 9.92
C THR A 92 -16.76 15.59 8.73
N MET A 93 -17.14 14.35 8.40
CA MET A 93 -16.64 13.68 7.19
C MET A 93 -16.95 14.49 5.92
N GLU A 94 -18.11 15.15 5.87
CA GLU A 94 -18.48 16.01 4.73
C GLU A 94 -17.56 17.23 4.60
N HIS A 95 -17.22 17.89 5.70
CA HIS A 95 -16.23 18.97 5.70
C HIS A 95 -14.87 18.49 5.20
N LEU A 96 -14.42 17.32 5.67
CA LEU A 96 -13.15 16.74 5.24
C LEU A 96 -13.15 16.44 3.74
N LEU A 97 -14.19 15.79 3.22
CA LEU A 97 -14.28 15.49 1.79
C LEU A 97 -14.37 16.76 0.93
N THR A 98 -15.06 17.79 1.43
CA THR A 98 -15.16 19.08 0.74
C THR A 98 -13.82 19.81 0.70
N ALA A 99 -13.03 19.74 1.78
CA ALA A 99 -11.69 20.32 1.84
C ALA A 99 -10.67 19.54 0.99
N LEU A 100 -10.78 18.20 0.92
CA LEU A 100 -9.85 17.37 0.16
C LEU A 100 -10.02 17.50 -1.36
N LYS A 101 -11.25 17.62 -1.87
CA LYS A 101 -11.55 17.71 -3.31
C LYS A 101 -10.78 18.81 -4.05
N PRO A 102 -10.72 20.07 -3.56
CA PRO A 102 -9.94 21.14 -4.17
C PRO A 102 -8.50 21.20 -3.63
N ASN A 103 -7.96 20.09 -3.10
CA ASN A 103 -6.63 20.03 -2.51
C ASN A 103 -6.39 21.11 -1.43
N TRP A 104 -7.33 21.21 -0.48
CA TRP A 104 -7.30 22.19 0.62
C TRP A 104 -7.39 23.66 0.22
N ASP A 105 -7.68 24.00 -1.04
CA ASP A 105 -7.86 25.40 -1.44
C ASP A 105 -8.96 26.05 -0.60
N ARG A 106 -8.64 27.19 0.03
CA ARG A 106 -9.47 27.91 1.02
C ARG A 106 -9.75 27.17 2.34
N TYR A 107 -9.11 26.02 2.58
CA TYR A 107 -9.22 25.22 3.81
C TYR A 107 -7.86 25.05 4.53
N GLU A 108 -6.95 26.00 4.35
CA GLU A 108 -5.58 25.92 4.89
C GLU A 108 -5.54 25.75 6.42
N GLN A 109 -6.40 26.43 7.17
CA GLN A 109 -6.49 26.23 8.61
C GLN A 109 -6.88 24.80 8.98
N MET A 110 -7.78 24.20 8.22
CA MET A 110 -8.16 22.79 8.42
C MET A 110 -6.97 21.88 8.12
N ARG A 111 -6.26 22.13 7.01
CA ARG A 111 -5.03 21.40 6.65
C ARG A 111 -4.01 21.43 7.79
N LEU A 112 -3.74 22.61 8.35
CA LEU A 112 -2.79 22.77 9.46
C LEU A 112 -3.20 21.99 10.70
N HIS A 113 -4.50 21.86 11.01
CA HIS A 113 -4.94 20.98 12.10
C HIS A 113 -4.65 19.51 11.82
N PHE A 114 -4.86 19.03 10.58
CA PHE A 114 -4.54 17.65 10.18
C PHE A 114 -3.03 17.37 10.11
N VAL A 115 -2.21 18.40 9.89
CA VAL A 115 -0.74 18.27 9.84
C VAL A 115 -0.14 18.31 11.24
N ASN A 116 -0.50 19.31 12.05
CA ASN A 116 0.19 19.63 13.30
C ASN A 116 -0.47 19.05 14.56
N ASN A 117 -1.79 18.85 14.54
CA ASN A 117 -2.55 18.51 15.76
C ASN A 117 -3.03 17.06 15.78
N ALA A 118 -2.94 16.37 14.64
CA ALA A 118 -3.22 14.95 14.58
C ALA A 118 -1.98 14.15 15.03
N PRO A 119 -2.17 13.07 15.81
CA PRO A 119 -1.07 12.21 16.21
C PRO A 119 -0.45 11.53 14.97
N LYS A 120 0.89 11.39 14.98
CA LYS A 120 1.71 10.87 13.87
C LYS A 120 2.46 9.61 14.27
N CYS A 121 2.58 8.69 13.33
CA CYS A 121 3.34 7.44 13.45
C CYS A 121 4.83 7.76 13.65
N GLY A 122 5.47 7.12 14.64
CA GLY A 122 6.89 7.31 14.95
C GLY A 122 7.22 8.31 16.07
N ASN A 123 6.20 8.88 16.74
CA ASN A 123 6.38 9.79 17.89
C ASN A 123 6.09 9.14 19.26
N ASP A 124 6.22 7.81 19.40
CA ASP A 124 6.04 7.08 20.68
C ASP A 124 4.66 7.32 21.36
N HIS A 125 3.63 7.59 20.56
CA HIS A 125 2.26 7.71 21.04
C HIS A 125 1.49 6.42 20.75
N ASP A 126 1.09 5.70 21.82
CA ASP A 126 0.31 4.44 21.78
C ASP A 126 -0.97 4.49 20.92
N TYR A 127 -1.45 5.68 20.59
CA TYR A 127 -2.60 5.90 19.71
C TYR A 127 -2.31 5.61 18.23
N VAL A 128 -1.03 5.53 17.83
CA VAL A 128 -0.58 5.38 16.44
C VAL A 128 0.49 4.28 16.35
N HIS A 129 0.07 3.04 16.58
CA HIS A 129 0.87 1.83 16.37
C HIS A 129 0.12 0.82 15.49
#